data_AF-A0A930V250-F1
#
_entry.id   AF-A0A930V250-F1
#
_cell.length_a   1.000
_cell.length_b   1.000
_cell.length_c   1.000
_cell.angle_alpha   90.00
_cell.angle_beta   90.00
_cell.angle_gamma   90.00
#
_symmetry.space_group_name_H-M   'P 1'
#
loop_
_entity.id
_entity.type
_entity.pdbx_description
1 polymer ?
#
loop_
_entity_poly.entity_id
_entity_poly.type
_entity_poly.pdbx_seq_one_letter_code
_entity_poly.pdbx_strand_id
1 'polypeptide(L)' 'MFDHVCTACAKRQLIFSSMVRGIDNTEHGLVVHFDCWCGAEQQLVTGRGARRPRTLTAA' A
#
# COMPACT_ATOMS: atom_id res chain seq x y z
N MET A 1 4.90 5.03 -8.55
CA MET A 1 5.92 4.10 -7.99
C MET A 1 5.96 4.31 -6.49
N PHE A 2 6.04 3.24 -5.71
CA PHE A 2 6.12 3.30 -4.24
C PHE A 2 6.99 2.16 -3.71
N ASP A 3 7.56 2.30 -2.52
CA ASP A 3 8.23 1.21 -1.83
C ASP A 3 7.25 0.40 -0.98
N HIS A 4 7.45 -0.92 -0.92
CA HIS A 4 6.66 -1.84 -0.12
C HIS A 4 7.56 -2.89 0.53
N VAL A 5 7.25 -3.26 1.77
CA VAL A 5 7.88 -4.42 2.42
C VAL A 5 6.98 -5.62 2.17
N CYS A 6 7.41 -6.50 1.28
CA CYS A 6 6.63 -7.68 0.91
C CYS A 6 6.48 -8.62 2.10
N THR A 7 5.25 -8.99 2.45
CA THR A 7 5.00 -9.91 3.57
C THR A 7 5.44 -11.35 3.26
N ALA A 8 5.56 -11.71 1.98
CA ALA A 8 5.98 -13.06 1.56
C ALA A 8 7.50 -13.25 1.58
N CYS A 9 8.28 -12.28 1.10
CA CYS A 9 9.74 -12.41 0.99
C CYS A 9 10.53 -11.53 1.95
N ALA A 10 9.85 -10.72 2.78
CA ALA A 10 10.43 -9.81 3.77
C ALA A 10 11.44 -8.79 3.22
N LYS A 11 11.41 -8.52 1.90
CA LYS A 11 12.27 -7.53 1.24
C LYS A 11 11.52 -6.22 1.02
N ARG A 12 12.24 -5.10 1.18
CA ARG A 12 11.78 -3.80 0.71
C ARG A 12 12.01 -3.71 -0.80
N GLN A 13 10.97 -3.44 -1.55
CA GLN A 13 11.00 -3.42 -3.02
C GLN A 13 10.30 -2.18 -3.56
N LEU A 14 10.72 -1.72 -4.73
CA LEU A 14 10.02 -0.71 -5.50
C LEU A 14 8.95 -1.36 -6.37
N ILE A 15 7.70 -0.93 -6.17
CA ILE A 15 6.54 -1.38 -6.93
C ILE A 15 6.24 -0.34 -8.01
N PHE A 16 6.24 -0.81 -9.25
CA PHE A 16 5.96 -0.01 -10.43
C PHE A 16 4.46 -0.06 -10.79
N SER A 17 3.98 0.94 -11.53
CA SER A 17 2.57 1.02 -11.94
C SER A 17 2.12 -0.16 -12.79
N SER A 18 3.02 -0.75 -13.58
CA SER A 18 2.75 -1.97 -14.37
C SER A 18 2.50 -3.21 -13.52
N MET A 19 2.89 -3.20 -12.24
CA MET A 19 2.66 -4.31 -11.29
C MET A 19 1.34 -4.15 -10.52
N VAL A 20 0.64 -3.03 -10.69
CA VAL A 20 -0.68 -2.79 -10.08
C VAL A 20 -1.73 -3.55 -10.88
N ARG A 21 -2.56 -4.32 -10.18
CA ARG A 21 -3.61 -5.17 -10.73
C ARG A 21 -4.99 -4.53 -10.64
N GLY A 22 -5.20 -3.67 -9.65
CA GLY A 22 -6.47 -3.00 -9.45
C GLY A 22 -6.42 -1.97 -8.32
N ILE A 23 -7.43 -1.11 -8.29
CA ILE A 23 -7.63 -0.13 -7.23
C ILE A 23 -9.12 -0.09 -6.89
N ASP A 24 -9.45 -0.39 -5.64
CA ASP A 24 -10.80 -0.27 -5.11
C ASP A 24 -10.93 0.98 -4.25
N ASN A 25 -12.07 1.65 -4.34
CA ASN A 25 -12.40 2.77 -3.45
C ASN A 25 -13.28 2.26 -2.31
N THR A 26 -12.77 2.33 -1.09
CA THR A 26 -13.46 1.85 0.12
C THR A 26 -13.66 3.00 1.09
N GLU A 27 -14.52 2.80 2.09
CA GLU A 27 -14.69 3.77 3.19
C GLU A 27 -13.40 4.02 3.98
N HIS A 28 -12.46 3.08 3.97
CA HIS A 28 -11.15 3.20 4.64
C HIS A 28 -10.07 3.81 3.75
N GLY A 29 -10.38 4.17 2.50
CA GLY A 29 -9.44 4.70 1.52
C GLY A 29 -9.33 3.84 0.26
N LEU A 30 -8.28 4.07 -0.51
CA LEU A 30 -8.01 3.34 -1.74
C LEU A 30 -7.26 2.05 -1.40
N VAL A 31 -7.79 0.90 -1.77
CA VAL A 31 -7.08 -0.39 -1.67
C VAL A 31 -6.41 -0.64 -3.01
N VAL A 32 -5.07 -0.65 -3.03
CA VAL A 32 -4.28 -0.95 -4.22
C VAL A 32 -3.87 -2.42 -4.16
N HIS A 33 -4.24 -3.17 -5.20
CA HIS A 33 -3.85 -4.57 -5.40
C HIS A 33 -2.66 -4.63 -6.35
N PHE A 34 -1.60 -5.34 -6.00
CA PHE A 34 -0.38 -5.42 -6.81
C PHE A 34 0.40 -6.71 -6.56
N ASP A 35 1.22 -7.07 -7.54
CA ASP A 35 2.17 -8.17 -7.40
C ASP A 35 3.54 -7.65 -6.94
N CYS A 36 4.13 -8.31 -5.95
CA CYS A 36 5.55 -8.10 -5.62
C CYS A 36 6.46 -8.76 -6.64
N TRP A 37 7.75 -8.41 -6.64
CA TRP A 37 8.74 -9.01 -7.53
C TRP A 37 8.91 -10.52 -7.34
N CYS A 38 8.55 -11.06 -6.18
CA CYS A 38 8.53 -12.50 -5.93
C CYS A 38 7.26 -13.20 -6.45
N GLY A 39 6.34 -12.47 -7.09
CA GLY A 39 5.07 -12.98 -7.60
C GLY A 39 3.95 -13.09 -6.56
N ALA A 40 4.18 -12.65 -5.32
CA ALA A 40 3.15 -12.67 -4.29
C ALA A 40 2.20 -11.48 -4.44
N GLU A 41 0.89 -11.74 -4.39
CA GLU A 41 -0.14 -10.70 -4.34
C GLU A 41 -0.06 -9.96 -2.99
N GLN A 42 -0.21 -8.64 -3.04
CA GLN A 42 -0.20 -7.76 -1.88
C GLN A 42 -1.26 -6.67 -2.04
N GLN A 43 -1.62 -6.09 -0.89
CA GLN A 43 -2.54 -4.97 -0.81
C GLN A 43 -1.95 -3.83 0.00
N LEU A 44 -2.24 -2.60 -0.41
CA LEU A 44 -1.87 -1.39 0.32
C LEU A 44 -3.08 -0.45 0.40
N VAL A 45 -3.45 -0.06 1.62
CA VAL A 45 -4.47 0.98 1.84
C VAL A 45 -3.79 2.35 1.79
N THR A 46 -4.28 3.24 0.93
CA THR A 46 -3.74 4.58 0.71
C THR A 46 -4.83 5.64 0.56
N GLY A 47 -4.44 6.88 0.31
CA GLY A 47 -5.35 8.01 0.15
C GLY A 47 -5.79 8.65 1.47
N ARG A 48 -6.82 9.51 1.40
CA ARG A 48 -7.27 10.32 2.54
C ARG A 48 -7.82 9.46 3.69
N GLY A 49 -8.56 8.39 3.39
CA GLY A 49 -9.10 7.48 4.40
C GLY A 49 -8.03 6.68 5.16
N ALA A 50 -6.86 6.46 4.54
CA ALA A 50 -5.76 5.71 5.14
C ALA A 50 -4.98 6.50 6.21
N ARG A 51 -5.15 7.82 6.28
CA ARG A 51 -4.46 8.63 7.30
C ARG A 51 -5.07 8.36 8.67
N ARG A 52 -4.29 7.70 9.53
CA ARG A 52 -4.58 7.64 10.97
C ARG A 52 -4.56 9.08 11.54
N PRO A 53 -5.53 9.48 12.37
CA PRO A 53 -5.54 10.80 12.99
C PRO A 53 -4.21 11.02 13.71
N ARG A 54 -3.45 12.02 13.30
CA ARG A 54 -2.22 12.40 14.00
C ARG A 54 -2.67 13.15 15.25
N THR A 55 -2.67 12.49 16.40
CA THR A 55 -2.84 13.17 17.69
C THR A 55 -1.68 14.15 17.82
N LEU A 56 -1.95 15.43 17.56
CA LEU A 56 -1.05 16.53 17.85
C LEU A 56 -1.14 16.77 19.35
N THR A 57 -0.22 16.16 20.11
CA THR A 57 -0.05 16.53 21.52
C THR A 57 0.63 17.89 21.55
N ALA A 58 -0.11 18.93 21.94
CA ALA A 58 0.44 20.25 22.24
C ALA A 58 1.26 20.17 23.53
N ALA A 59 2.46 20.77 23.52
CA ALA A 59 3.35 20.91 24.68
C ALA A 59 3.10 22.22 25.41
#